data_AF-A0A1S3K668-F1
#
_entry.id   AF-A0A1S3K668-F1
#
_cell.length_a   1.000
_cell.length_b   1.000
_cell.length_c   1.000
_cell.angle_alpha   90.00
_cell.angle_beta   90.00
_cell.angle_gamma   90.00
#
_symmetry.space_group_name_H-M   'P 1'
#
loop_
_entity.id
_entity.type
_entity.pdbx_description
1 polymer ?
#
loop_
_entity_poly.entity_id
_entity_poly.type
_entity_poly.pdbx_seq_one_letter_code
_entity_poly.pdbx_strand_id
1 'polypeptide(L)'
;MNGLEQNGERWLTSDEIAGVWPQIRLNAAREFIGLYHKEKDARKRGLLWGDEIEYILVYLDHENKSVKVSLESEELLEKLKRLDFNNVCPAMWQREYARYMVESVPFVPFSGGIESIRSVEASMANSVAAQNCTSNKRGRYTERIPIFKDVHTMDAIKEDLSHTSYKGKEQEDSQPGTIRLDMCVCGGTCCALQVTLQAADLDEARTLHDQLTPLCPILNKRSGAHRTTKTRNDSVSCYAQPYNSCYNDGPMFTDDEIFGTLVDEDAV
;
A
#
# COMPACT_ATOMS: atom_id res chain seq x y z
N MET A 1 14.14 12.73 -19.26
CA MET A 1 12.77 12.93 -19.79
C MET A 1 12.34 14.31 -19.34
N ASN A 2 11.77 15.15 -20.20
CA ASN A 2 11.13 16.39 -19.74
C ASN A 2 10.01 15.98 -18.78
N GLY A 3 9.97 16.56 -17.57
CA GLY A 3 9.07 16.13 -16.49
C GLY A 3 7.59 16.05 -16.91
N LEU A 4 6.84 15.18 -16.24
CA LEU A 4 5.43 14.97 -16.52
C LEU A 4 4.62 16.23 -16.23
N GLU A 5 3.59 16.52 -17.01
CA GLU A 5 2.65 17.62 -16.73
C GLU A 5 1.32 17.03 -16.24
N GLN A 6 0.84 17.51 -15.09
CA GLN A 6 -0.47 17.13 -14.54
C GLN A 6 -1.14 18.36 -13.96
N ASN A 7 -2.43 18.57 -14.24
CA ASN A 7 -3.22 19.70 -13.75
C ASN A 7 -2.65 21.10 -14.09
N GLY A 8 -1.91 21.21 -15.20
CA GLY A 8 -1.28 22.47 -15.62
C GLY A 8 0.06 22.76 -14.95
N GLU A 9 0.58 21.85 -14.13
CA GLU A 9 1.88 21.97 -13.46
C GLU A 9 2.88 20.94 -14.01
N ARG A 10 4.13 21.40 -14.23
CA ARG A 10 5.25 20.54 -14.65
C ARG A 10 5.92 19.96 -13.41
N TRP A 11 5.95 18.65 -13.34
CA TRP A 11 6.64 17.90 -12.32
C TRP A 11 8.15 17.98 -12.54
N LEU A 12 8.91 18.08 -11.45
CA LEU A 12 10.36 18.05 -11.53
C LEU A 12 10.85 16.66 -11.97
N THR A 13 11.86 16.65 -12.81
CA THR A 13 12.62 15.44 -13.17
C THR A 13 13.44 14.93 -11.99
N SER A 14 13.87 13.67 -12.01
CA SER A 14 14.72 13.12 -10.94
C SER A 14 15.99 13.93 -10.72
N ASP A 15 16.61 14.44 -11.79
CA ASP A 15 17.83 15.25 -11.71
C ASP A 15 17.55 16.61 -11.07
N GLU A 16 16.42 17.23 -11.40
CA GLU A 16 15.98 18.50 -10.77
C GLU A 16 15.62 18.28 -9.30
N ILE A 17 14.93 17.18 -8.97
CA ILE A 17 14.60 16.81 -7.58
C ILE A 17 15.87 16.57 -6.78
N ALA A 18 16.87 15.88 -7.34
CA ALA A 18 18.12 15.58 -6.65
C ALA A 18 18.82 16.86 -6.14
N GLY A 19 18.72 17.96 -6.88
CA GLY A 19 19.28 19.26 -6.48
C GLY A 19 18.56 19.93 -5.30
N VAL A 20 17.27 19.65 -5.10
CA VAL A 20 16.46 20.23 -4.00
C VAL A 20 16.17 19.24 -2.87
N TRP A 21 16.45 17.95 -3.08
CA TRP A 21 16.14 16.86 -2.17
C TRP A 21 16.67 17.06 -0.74
N PRO A 22 17.92 17.52 -0.52
CA PRO A 22 18.40 17.79 0.84
C PRO A 22 17.53 18.83 1.57
N GLN A 23 17.16 19.91 0.88
CA GLN A 23 16.33 20.96 1.46
C GLN A 23 14.90 20.48 1.74
N ILE A 24 14.32 19.65 0.87
CA ILE A 24 13.01 19.05 1.09
C ILE A 24 13.02 18.21 2.38
N ARG A 25 14.04 17.37 2.57
CA ARG A 25 14.15 16.53 3.77
C ARG A 25 14.36 17.35 5.03
N LEU A 26 15.17 18.40 4.98
CA LEU A 26 15.38 19.31 6.11
C LEU A 26 14.10 20.07 6.47
N ASN A 27 13.35 20.57 5.48
CA ASN A 27 12.07 21.23 5.72
C ASN A 27 11.04 20.27 6.31
N ALA A 28 10.96 19.04 5.80
CA ALA A 28 10.10 18.00 6.35
C ALA A 28 10.45 17.66 7.82
N ALA A 29 11.73 17.62 8.18
CA ALA A 29 12.16 17.43 9.56
C ALA A 29 11.67 18.57 10.47
N ARG A 30 11.77 19.83 10.03
CA ARG A 30 11.26 20.99 10.77
C ARG A 30 9.74 20.98 10.93
N GLU A 31 9.02 20.66 9.86
CA GLU A 31 7.55 20.50 9.91
C GLU A 31 7.15 19.38 10.88
N PHE A 32 7.89 18.26 10.86
CA PHE A 32 7.68 17.16 11.80
C PHE A 32 7.90 17.60 13.25
N ILE A 33 8.98 18.35 13.54
CA ILE A 33 9.24 18.87 14.89
C ILE A 33 8.08 19.77 15.36
N GLY A 34 7.63 20.69 14.51
CA GLY A 34 6.49 21.55 14.82
C GLY A 34 5.21 20.75 15.12
N LEU A 35 4.92 19.72 14.31
CA LEU A 35 3.78 18.83 14.54
C LEU A 35 3.95 18.00 15.82
N TYR A 36 5.16 17.50 16.07
CA TYR A 36 5.49 16.72 17.25
C TYR A 36 5.26 17.54 18.52
N HIS A 37 5.81 18.75 18.63
CA HIS A 37 5.59 19.59 19.82
C HIS A 37 4.13 19.98 20.01
N LYS A 38 3.38 20.15 18.92
CA LYS A 38 1.95 20.45 18.97
C LYS A 38 1.13 19.27 19.49
N GLU A 39 1.46 18.04 19.09
CA GLU A 39 0.60 16.86 19.28
C GLU A 39 1.13 15.82 20.27
N LYS A 40 2.40 15.89 20.71
CA LYS A 40 3.05 14.87 21.56
C LYS A 40 2.33 14.61 22.88
N ASP A 41 1.69 15.64 23.44
CA ASP A 41 0.96 15.57 24.71
C ASP A 41 -0.55 15.35 24.49
N ALA A 42 -1.00 15.24 23.23
CA ALA A 42 -2.40 15.03 22.91
C ALA A 42 -2.91 13.72 23.52
N ARG A 43 -4.16 13.77 23.99
CA ARG A 43 -4.89 12.61 24.53
C ARG A 43 -6.19 12.43 23.77
N LYS A 44 -6.34 11.26 23.15
CA LYS A 44 -7.52 10.83 22.43
C LYS A 44 -8.31 9.84 23.27
N ARG A 45 -9.63 9.85 23.12
CA ARG A 45 -10.54 8.95 23.84
C ARG A 45 -11.17 7.94 22.88
N GLY A 46 -11.23 6.71 23.33
CA GLY A 46 -11.79 5.60 22.57
C GLY A 46 -10.80 5.05 21.55
N LEU A 47 -10.79 3.72 21.43
CA LEU A 47 -10.12 3.04 20.32
C LEU A 47 -10.92 3.32 19.05
N LEU A 48 -10.29 4.00 18.11
CA LEU A 48 -10.77 4.11 16.74
C LEU A 48 -9.88 3.29 15.83
N TRP A 49 -10.46 2.62 14.85
CA TRP A 49 -9.69 1.87 13.87
C TRP A 49 -10.45 1.74 12.56
N GLY A 50 -9.75 1.40 11.48
CA GLY A 50 -10.36 1.18 10.17
C GLY A 50 -9.54 0.20 9.36
N ASP A 51 -10.19 -0.44 8.39
CA ASP A 51 -9.55 -1.24 7.37
C ASP A 51 -9.38 -0.46 6.07
N GLU A 52 -8.39 -0.84 5.28
CA GLU A 52 -8.21 -0.38 3.91
C GLU A 52 -8.09 -1.61 3.02
N ILE A 53 -8.97 -1.69 2.01
CA ILE A 53 -9.04 -2.84 1.10
C ILE A 53 -8.76 -2.37 -0.31
N GLU A 54 -7.75 -2.97 -0.90
CA GLU A 54 -7.37 -2.75 -2.30
C GLU A 54 -8.02 -3.80 -3.20
N TYR A 55 -8.50 -3.37 -4.37
CA TYR A 55 -9.18 -4.22 -5.34
C TYR A 55 -8.53 -4.11 -6.72
N ILE A 56 -8.47 -5.24 -7.44
CA ILE A 56 -8.13 -5.28 -8.87
C ILE A 56 -9.43 -5.33 -9.67
N LEU A 57 -9.56 -4.40 -10.62
CA LEU A 57 -10.62 -4.39 -11.62
C LEU A 57 -10.28 -5.37 -12.73
N VAL A 58 -11.20 -6.28 -13.01
CA VAL A 58 -11.06 -7.29 -14.06
C VAL A 58 -12.20 -7.22 -15.06
N TYR A 59 -11.87 -7.49 -16.32
CA TYR A 59 -12.81 -7.75 -17.40
C TYR A 59 -12.80 -9.24 -17.72
N LEU A 60 -13.97 -9.87 -17.61
CA LEU A 60 -14.17 -11.28 -17.93
C LEU A 60 -14.75 -11.42 -19.34
N ASP A 61 -13.96 -12.00 -20.23
CA ASP A 61 -14.42 -12.37 -21.57
C ASP A 61 -14.83 -13.85 -21.55
N HIS A 62 -16.13 -14.08 -21.33
CA HIS A 62 -16.69 -15.42 -21.25
C HIS A 62 -16.67 -16.17 -22.59
N GLU A 63 -16.78 -15.46 -23.71
CA GLU A 63 -16.78 -16.05 -25.04
C GLU A 63 -15.40 -16.63 -25.35
N ASN A 64 -14.36 -15.84 -25.11
CA ASN A 64 -12.97 -16.24 -25.35
C ASN A 64 -12.30 -16.92 -24.16
N LYS A 65 -13.05 -17.12 -23.05
CA LYS A 65 -12.56 -17.69 -21.79
C LYS A 65 -11.27 -17.02 -21.30
N SER A 66 -11.22 -15.68 -21.39
CA SER A 66 -10.05 -14.90 -21.01
C SER A 66 -10.38 -13.86 -19.94
N VAL A 67 -9.39 -13.52 -19.13
CA VAL A 67 -9.50 -12.49 -18.08
C VAL A 67 -8.41 -11.45 -18.31
N LYS A 68 -8.79 -10.18 -18.22
CA LYS A 68 -7.88 -9.04 -18.37
C LYS A 68 -8.11 -8.07 -17.22
N VAL A 69 -7.11 -7.27 -16.87
CA VAL A 69 -7.32 -6.12 -15.98
C VAL A 69 -8.09 -5.02 -16.71
N SER A 70 -8.97 -4.30 -16.01
CA SER A 70 -9.72 -3.16 -16.56
C SER A 70 -9.08 -1.85 -16.12
N LEU A 71 -8.73 -0.98 -17.08
CA LEU A 71 -8.08 0.31 -16.82
C LEU A 71 -9.07 1.45 -16.53
N GLU A 72 -10.28 1.11 -16.12
CA GLU A 72 -11.41 2.04 -15.97
C GLU A 72 -11.57 2.56 -14.52
N SER A 73 -10.51 2.52 -13.69
CA SER A 73 -10.63 2.90 -12.26
C SER A 73 -11.11 4.33 -12.06
N GLU A 74 -10.68 5.27 -12.90
CA GLU A 74 -11.08 6.68 -12.81
C GLU A 74 -12.58 6.88 -13.07
N GLU A 75 -13.12 6.28 -14.13
CA GLU A 75 -14.56 6.32 -14.44
C GLU A 75 -15.40 5.65 -13.37
N LEU A 76 -14.89 4.55 -12.80
CA LEU A 76 -15.53 3.86 -11.69
C LEU A 76 -15.58 4.73 -10.43
N LEU A 77 -14.46 5.37 -10.08
CA LEU A 77 -14.38 6.27 -8.93
C LEU A 77 -15.32 7.46 -9.06
N GLU A 78 -15.48 8.04 -10.24
CA GLU A 78 -16.48 9.09 -10.48
C GLU A 78 -17.91 8.61 -10.21
N LYS A 79 -18.25 7.38 -10.61
CA LYS A 79 -19.58 6.79 -10.35
C LYS A 79 -19.77 6.50 -8.87
N LEU A 80 -18.76 5.95 -8.19
CA LEU A 80 -18.81 5.64 -6.76
C LEU A 80 -18.97 6.91 -5.91
N LYS A 81 -18.23 7.97 -6.22
CA LYS A 81 -18.40 9.28 -5.58
C LYS A 81 -19.83 9.79 -5.68
N ARG A 82 -20.51 9.61 -6.82
CA ARG A 82 -21.93 10.00 -6.98
C ARG A 82 -22.89 9.18 -6.14
N LEU A 83 -22.59 7.91 -5.85
CA LEU A 83 -23.41 7.07 -4.98
C LEU A 83 -23.22 7.41 -3.50
N ASP A 84 -22.00 7.80 -3.12
CA ASP A 84 -21.66 8.23 -1.76
C ASP A 84 -22.47 9.47 -1.35
N PHE A 85 -22.65 10.46 -2.26
CA PHE A 85 -23.53 11.61 -2.04
C PHE A 85 -25.00 11.26 -1.68
N ASN A 86 -25.46 10.06 -2.02
CA ASN A 86 -26.81 9.60 -1.73
C ASN A 86 -26.89 8.72 -0.45
N ASN A 87 -25.82 8.64 0.35
CA ASN A 87 -25.69 7.77 1.53
C ASN A 87 -25.94 6.27 1.23
N VAL A 88 -25.70 5.83 0.00
CA VAL A 88 -25.91 4.44 -0.41
C VAL A 88 -24.68 3.57 -0.10
N CYS A 89 -23.49 4.17 -0.04
CA CYS A 89 -22.22 3.47 0.16
C CYS A 89 -21.44 4.12 1.32
N PRO A 90 -21.37 3.51 2.52
CA PRO A 90 -20.70 4.10 3.68
C PRO A 90 -19.16 3.91 3.63
N ALA A 91 -18.57 4.00 2.45
CA ALA A 91 -17.15 3.80 2.22
C ALA A 91 -16.60 4.87 1.30
N MET A 92 -15.44 5.43 1.66
CA MET A 92 -14.68 6.32 0.81
C MET A 92 -13.86 5.49 -0.17
N TRP A 93 -13.84 5.93 -1.43
CA TRP A 93 -13.13 5.26 -2.50
C TRP A 93 -12.02 6.12 -3.06
N GLN A 94 -10.83 5.56 -3.18
CA GLN A 94 -9.66 6.23 -3.73
C GLN A 94 -8.94 5.41 -4.80
N ARG A 95 -8.08 6.11 -5.54
CA ARG A 95 -7.25 5.51 -6.58
C ARG A 95 -6.02 4.90 -5.93
N GLU A 96 -5.69 3.68 -6.35
CA GLU A 96 -4.41 3.05 -6.05
C GLU A 96 -3.40 3.25 -7.20
N TYR A 97 -2.17 2.80 -7.00
CA TYR A 97 -1.05 2.98 -7.92
C TYR A 97 -1.42 2.65 -9.37
N ALA A 98 -2.03 1.49 -9.61
CA ALA A 98 -2.40 1.05 -10.95
C ALA A 98 -3.76 1.59 -11.41
N ARG A 99 -3.90 1.88 -12.71
CA ARG A 99 -5.17 2.32 -13.31
C ARG A 99 -6.27 1.24 -13.30
N TYR A 100 -5.94 0.02 -12.92
CA TYR A 100 -6.88 -1.06 -12.68
C TYR A 100 -7.12 -1.34 -11.19
N MET A 101 -6.63 -0.49 -10.30
CA MET A 101 -6.84 -0.65 -8.87
C MET A 101 -7.67 0.49 -8.30
N VAL A 102 -8.46 0.13 -7.29
CA VAL A 102 -9.20 1.05 -6.43
C VAL A 102 -9.05 0.56 -4.99
N GLU A 103 -9.16 1.47 -4.05
CA GLU A 103 -9.16 1.16 -2.62
C GLU A 103 -10.43 1.69 -1.97
N SER A 104 -10.96 0.93 -1.00
CA SER A 104 -12.04 1.37 -0.13
C SER A 104 -11.59 1.46 1.31
N VAL A 105 -12.03 2.51 1.99
CA VAL A 105 -11.91 2.68 3.45
C VAL A 105 -13.28 2.98 4.06
N PRO A 106 -13.58 2.55 5.30
CA PRO A 106 -14.85 2.88 5.94
C PRO A 106 -14.94 4.40 6.16
N PHE A 107 -16.10 4.99 5.85
CA PHE A 107 -16.30 6.45 5.98
C PHE A 107 -16.21 6.92 7.45
N VAL A 108 -16.67 6.07 8.37
CA VAL A 108 -16.56 6.29 9.82
C VAL A 108 -15.65 5.21 10.40
N PRO A 109 -14.61 5.56 11.16
CA PRO A 109 -13.77 4.57 11.81
C PRO A 109 -14.60 3.74 12.80
N PHE A 110 -14.29 2.47 12.88
CA PHE A 110 -14.82 1.56 13.87
C PHE A 110 -14.37 1.95 15.28
N SER A 111 -15.21 1.65 16.26
CA SER A 111 -14.87 1.75 17.67
C SER A 111 -14.38 0.41 18.24
N GLY A 112 -13.88 0.42 19.48
CA GLY A 112 -13.61 -0.80 20.25
C GLY A 112 -14.85 -1.58 20.72
N GLY A 113 -16.06 -1.12 20.42
CA GLY A 113 -17.30 -1.77 20.83
C GLY A 113 -17.62 -3.02 20.01
N ILE A 114 -18.28 -4.01 20.62
CA ILE A 114 -18.67 -5.27 19.96
C ILE A 114 -19.57 -5.04 18.75
N GLU A 115 -20.42 -4.03 18.78
CA GLU A 115 -21.29 -3.66 17.66
C GLU A 115 -20.46 -3.24 16.44
N SER A 116 -19.38 -2.50 16.68
CA SER A 116 -18.48 -2.05 15.64
C SER A 116 -17.73 -3.24 15.01
N ILE A 117 -17.24 -4.17 15.83
CA ILE A 117 -16.59 -5.40 15.35
C ILE A 117 -17.55 -6.23 14.48
N ARG A 118 -18.83 -6.33 14.89
CA ARG A 118 -19.86 -7.03 14.12
C ARG A 118 -20.23 -6.34 12.81
N SER A 119 -19.99 -5.03 12.68
CA SER A 119 -20.31 -4.28 11.47
C SER A 119 -19.24 -4.38 10.38
N VAL A 120 -18.03 -4.84 10.69
CA VAL A 120 -16.88 -4.84 9.76
C VAL A 120 -17.21 -5.60 8.48
N GLU A 121 -17.65 -6.85 8.59
CA GLU A 121 -17.96 -7.68 7.41
C GLU A 121 -19.08 -7.06 6.55
N ALA A 122 -20.09 -6.47 7.18
CA ALA A 122 -21.16 -5.79 6.47
C ALA A 122 -20.66 -4.52 5.76
N SER A 123 -19.75 -3.78 6.39
CA SER A 123 -19.08 -2.62 5.78
C SER A 123 -18.30 -3.04 4.52
N MET A 124 -17.47 -4.08 4.64
CA MET A 124 -16.70 -4.64 3.51
C MET A 124 -17.62 -5.14 2.38
N ALA A 125 -18.69 -5.87 2.72
CA ALA A 125 -19.64 -6.40 1.74
C ALA A 125 -20.38 -5.28 0.99
N ASN A 126 -20.73 -4.19 1.68
CA ASN A 126 -21.36 -3.03 1.06
C ASN A 126 -20.41 -2.33 0.08
N SER A 127 -19.12 -2.22 0.41
CA SER A 127 -18.10 -1.69 -0.50
C SER A 127 -18.03 -2.54 -1.77
N VAL A 128 -17.90 -3.87 -1.63
CA VAL A 128 -17.88 -4.80 -2.76
C VAL A 128 -19.16 -4.71 -3.60
N ALA A 129 -20.33 -4.55 -2.96
CA ALA A 129 -21.59 -4.41 -3.66
C ALA A 129 -21.66 -3.09 -4.45
N ALA A 130 -21.24 -1.97 -3.86
CA ALA A 130 -21.23 -0.66 -4.52
C ALA A 130 -20.29 -0.67 -5.74
N GLN A 131 -19.10 -1.26 -5.61
CA GLN A 131 -18.17 -1.48 -6.72
C GLN A 131 -18.83 -2.29 -7.85
N ASN A 132 -19.45 -3.42 -7.52
CA ASN A 132 -20.05 -4.33 -8.51
C ASN A 132 -21.31 -3.76 -9.18
N CYS A 133 -22.09 -2.92 -8.49
CA CYS A 133 -23.29 -2.30 -9.06
C CYS A 133 -22.97 -1.13 -9.99
N THR A 134 -21.83 -0.46 -9.79
CA THR A 134 -21.40 0.69 -10.62
C THR A 134 -20.59 0.27 -11.84
N SER A 135 -19.91 -0.87 -11.77
CA SER A 135 -19.28 -1.53 -12.90
C SER A 135 -20.33 -2.28 -13.72
N ASN A 136 -21.13 -1.55 -14.51
CA ASN A 136 -22.05 -2.13 -15.49
C ASN A 136 -21.29 -3.03 -16.49
N LYS A 137 -21.24 -4.35 -16.23
CA LYS A 137 -21.20 -5.47 -17.20
C LYS A 137 -21.12 -6.82 -16.46
N ARG A 138 -21.73 -7.84 -17.07
CA ARG A 138 -21.94 -9.19 -16.52
C ARG A 138 -20.63 -9.87 -16.10
N GLY A 139 -20.68 -10.58 -14.97
CA GLY A 139 -19.71 -11.59 -14.56
C GLY A 139 -19.03 -11.27 -13.22
N ARG A 140 -19.45 -11.94 -12.14
CA ARG A 140 -18.78 -11.89 -10.83
C ARG A 140 -17.96 -13.17 -10.66
N TYR A 141 -16.66 -13.05 -10.43
CA TYR A 141 -15.84 -14.05 -9.75
C TYR A 141 -14.55 -13.39 -9.23
N THR A 142 -14.18 -13.70 -7.98
CA THR A 142 -12.91 -13.33 -7.37
C THR A 142 -12.24 -14.64 -6.96
N GLU A 143 -11.12 -15.01 -7.57
CA GLU A 143 -10.35 -16.19 -7.13
C GLU A 143 -8.85 -16.02 -7.36
N ARG A 144 -8.06 -16.65 -6.48
CA ARG A 144 -6.60 -16.55 -6.39
C ARG A 144 -5.93 -17.59 -7.28
N ILE A 145 -4.88 -17.16 -7.99
CA ILE A 145 -4.07 -18.01 -8.86
C ILE A 145 -2.86 -18.56 -8.10
N PRO A 146 -2.57 -19.86 -8.26
CA PRO A 146 -1.19 -20.32 -8.38
C PRO A 146 -0.97 -21.10 -9.67
N ILE A 147 0.19 -20.88 -10.29
CA ILE A 147 0.72 -21.77 -11.35
C ILE A 147 1.32 -22.98 -10.66
N PHE A 148 0.75 -24.15 -10.93
CA PHE A 148 1.24 -25.45 -10.49
C PHE A 148 2.50 -25.84 -11.31
N LYS A 149 3.53 -26.37 -10.64
CA LYS A 149 4.63 -27.07 -11.32
C LYS A 149 4.15 -28.46 -11.72
N ASP A 150 3.69 -28.58 -12.95
CA ASP A 150 3.30 -29.82 -13.60
C ASP A 150 4.50 -30.46 -14.32
N VAL A 151 4.35 -31.70 -14.80
CA VAL A 151 5.33 -32.47 -15.59
C VAL A 151 5.86 -31.68 -16.80
N HIS A 152 5.10 -30.69 -17.28
CA HIS A 152 5.43 -29.87 -18.44
C HIS A 152 5.63 -28.38 -18.14
N THR A 153 5.69 -27.98 -16.86
CA THR A 153 6.01 -26.58 -16.52
C THR A 153 7.46 -26.28 -16.90
N MET A 154 7.66 -25.37 -17.86
CA MET A 154 8.99 -25.01 -18.34
C MET A 154 9.84 -24.45 -17.18
N ASP A 155 11.06 -24.97 -17.02
CA ASP A 155 11.98 -24.54 -15.96
C ASP A 155 12.41 -23.06 -16.09
N ALA A 156 12.29 -22.48 -17.28
CA ALA A 156 12.50 -21.07 -17.53
C ALA A 156 11.56 -20.60 -18.65
N ILE A 157 10.82 -19.52 -18.43
CA ILE A 157 10.17 -18.78 -19.51
C ILE A 157 11.30 -18.13 -20.31
N LYS A 158 11.71 -18.76 -21.43
CA LYS A 158 12.62 -18.15 -22.40
C LYS A 158 11.81 -17.22 -23.28
N GLU A 159 11.57 -16.00 -22.80
CA GLU A 159 11.02 -14.95 -23.64
C GLU A 159 12.08 -14.49 -24.66
N ASP A 160 11.71 -14.52 -25.95
CA ASP A 160 12.53 -13.93 -27.00
C ASP A 160 12.34 -12.40 -26.99
N LEU A 161 13.24 -11.72 -26.29
CA LEU A 161 13.24 -10.26 -26.15
C LEU A 161 14.03 -9.56 -27.27
N SER A 162 14.50 -10.28 -28.30
CA SER A 162 15.33 -9.73 -29.38
C SER A 162 14.65 -8.60 -30.16
N HIS A 163 13.33 -8.54 -30.14
CA HIS A 163 12.51 -7.52 -30.79
C HIS A 163 12.31 -6.24 -29.94
N THR A 164 12.78 -6.21 -28.70
CA THR A 164 12.57 -5.09 -27.79
C THR A 164 13.80 -4.18 -27.71
N SER A 165 13.63 -2.92 -27.31
CA SER A 165 14.75 -1.99 -27.11
C SER A 165 15.63 -2.32 -25.88
N TYR A 166 15.32 -3.40 -25.16
CA TYR A 166 16.05 -3.82 -23.96
C TYR A 166 17.41 -4.40 -24.34
N LYS A 167 18.48 -3.66 -24.00
CA LYS A 167 19.86 -4.08 -24.25
C LYS A 167 20.59 -4.42 -22.94
N GLY A 168 20.74 -5.72 -22.68
CA GLY A 168 22.03 -6.29 -22.27
C GLY A 168 22.31 -6.51 -20.78
N LYS A 169 21.94 -5.63 -19.84
CA LYS A 169 22.25 -5.89 -18.40
C LYS A 169 21.28 -6.85 -17.72
N GLU A 170 20.17 -7.15 -18.38
CA GLU A 170 18.99 -7.80 -17.79
C GLU A 170 18.84 -9.29 -18.16
N GLN A 171 19.61 -9.76 -19.15
CA GLN A 171 19.68 -11.19 -19.49
C GLN A 171 20.59 -11.97 -18.54
N GLU A 172 21.61 -11.33 -17.96
CA GLU A 172 22.63 -11.98 -17.13
C GLU A 172 22.12 -12.47 -15.76
N ASP A 173 21.07 -11.84 -15.21
CA ASP A 173 20.53 -12.18 -13.88
C ASP A 173 19.32 -13.15 -13.91
N SER A 174 18.92 -13.62 -15.09
CA SER A 174 17.81 -14.59 -15.21
C SER A 174 18.27 -16.00 -14.82
N GLN A 175 17.98 -16.41 -13.59
CA GLN A 175 18.31 -17.76 -13.13
C GLN A 175 17.22 -18.78 -13.53
N PRO A 176 17.58 -19.95 -14.08
CA PRO A 176 16.64 -21.04 -14.31
C PRO A 176 15.85 -21.37 -13.03
N GLY A 177 14.54 -21.52 -13.14
CA GLY A 177 13.64 -21.82 -12.03
C GLY A 177 13.08 -20.60 -11.28
N THR A 178 13.38 -19.38 -11.72
CA THR A 178 12.90 -18.13 -11.09
C THR A 178 11.99 -17.31 -12.01
N ILE A 179 10.96 -16.67 -11.44
CA ILE A 179 10.10 -15.71 -12.17
C ILE A 179 10.75 -14.33 -12.04
N ARG A 180 11.16 -13.75 -13.16
CA ARG A 180 11.68 -12.39 -13.21
C ARG A 180 10.53 -11.40 -13.39
N LEU A 181 10.46 -10.42 -12.50
CA LEU A 181 9.60 -9.25 -12.62
C LEU A 181 10.52 -8.05 -12.76
N ASP A 182 10.50 -7.39 -13.90
CA ASP A 182 11.44 -6.34 -14.32
C ASP A 182 10.89 -4.92 -14.18
N MET A 183 9.62 -4.78 -13.79
CA MET A 183 8.98 -3.48 -13.55
C MET A 183 8.83 -3.20 -12.05
N CYS A 184 9.23 -2.01 -11.59
CA CYS A 184 9.03 -1.53 -10.21
C CYS A 184 7.55 -1.59 -9.78
N VAL A 185 6.66 -1.49 -10.78
CA VAL A 185 5.21 -1.56 -10.69
C VAL A 185 4.70 -2.89 -10.14
N CYS A 186 5.40 -4.01 -10.35
CA CYS A 186 4.89 -5.33 -9.97
C CYS A 186 4.62 -5.50 -8.47
N GLY A 187 5.23 -4.70 -7.60
CA GLY A 187 4.91 -4.65 -6.18
C GLY A 187 3.68 -3.80 -5.88
N GLY A 188 3.63 -2.58 -6.44
CA GLY A 188 2.50 -1.64 -6.29
C GLY A 188 1.23 -2.04 -7.06
N THR A 189 1.25 -3.16 -7.77
CA THR A 189 0.06 -3.74 -8.45
C THR A 189 -0.57 -4.90 -7.68
N CYS A 190 -0.03 -5.23 -6.51
CA CYS A 190 -0.63 -6.20 -5.61
C CYS A 190 -1.66 -5.50 -4.72
N CYS A 191 -2.56 -6.30 -4.11
CA CYS A 191 -3.50 -5.79 -3.11
C CYS A 191 -3.05 -6.16 -1.70
N ALA A 192 -3.22 -5.24 -0.76
CA ALA A 192 -3.14 -5.50 0.67
C ALA A 192 -4.51 -5.35 1.35
N LEU A 193 -4.60 -5.98 2.53
CA LEU A 193 -5.56 -5.59 3.56
C LEU A 193 -4.74 -4.88 4.63
N GLN A 194 -5.06 -3.61 4.86
CA GLN A 194 -4.37 -2.78 5.84
C GLN A 194 -5.35 -2.47 6.99
N VAL A 195 -4.82 -2.32 8.21
CA VAL A 195 -5.61 -1.94 9.38
C VAL A 195 -4.88 -0.85 10.14
N THR A 196 -5.55 0.27 10.34
CA THR A 196 -5.02 1.45 11.02
C THR A 196 -5.68 1.59 12.39
N LEU A 197 -4.87 1.70 13.46
CA LEU A 197 -5.32 1.83 14.84
C LEU A 197 -4.99 3.22 15.38
N GLN A 198 -5.96 3.86 16.04
CA GLN A 198 -5.73 5.08 16.81
C GLN A 198 -5.42 4.73 18.27
N ALA A 199 -4.21 5.08 18.71
CA ALA A 199 -3.83 5.08 20.11
C ALA A 199 -4.40 6.29 20.87
N ALA A 200 -4.55 6.16 22.19
CA ALA A 200 -4.94 7.23 23.09
C ALA A 200 -3.89 8.33 23.20
N ASP A 201 -2.60 7.98 23.07
CA ASP A 201 -1.50 8.93 23.09
C ASP A 201 -0.26 8.38 22.38
N LEU A 202 0.80 9.19 22.36
CA LEU A 202 2.06 8.85 21.72
C LEU A 202 2.78 7.67 22.40
N ASP A 203 2.66 7.52 23.71
CA ASP A 203 3.30 6.42 24.44
C ASP A 203 2.58 5.10 24.16
N GLU A 204 1.25 5.10 24.13
CA GLU A 204 0.49 3.95 23.67
C GLU A 204 0.77 3.65 22.19
N ALA A 205 0.86 4.65 21.32
CA ALA A 205 1.17 4.45 19.89
C ALA A 205 2.51 3.74 19.69
N ARG A 206 3.56 4.20 20.37
CA ARG A 206 4.89 3.57 20.35
C ARG A 206 4.85 2.16 20.92
N THR A 207 4.09 1.94 22.00
CA THR A 207 3.95 0.61 22.61
C THR A 207 3.24 -0.35 21.66
N LEU A 208 2.11 0.05 21.07
CA LEU A 208 1.35 -0.75 20.12
C LEU A 208 2.18 -1.07 18.87
N HIS A 209 2.88 -0.08 18.30
CA HIS A 209 3.80 -0.31 17.18
C HIS A 209 4.80 -1.41 17.52
N ASP A 210 5.51 -1.28 18.64
CA ASP A 210 6.51 -2.23 19.09
C ASP A 210 5.95 -3.64 19.34
N GLN A 211 4.75 -3.75 19.93
CA GLN A 211 4.11 -5.05 20.17
C GLN A 211 3.56 -5.71 18.90
N LEU A 212 3.19 -4.92 17.89
CA LEU A 212 2.66 -5.42 16.62
C LEU A 212 3.76 -5.79 15.62
N THR A 213 4.94 -5.18 15.71
CA THR A 213 6.09 -5.46 14.83
C THR A 213 6.42 -6.95 14.72
N PRO A 214 6.51 -7.74 15.82
CA PRO A 214 6.75 -9.18 15.74
C PRO A 214 5.59 -9.99 15.12
N LEU A 215 4.36 -9.44 15.11
CA LEU A 215 3.19 -10.11 14.54
C LEU A 215 3.11 -9.97 13.03
N CYS A 216 3.66 -8.90 12.44
CA CYS A 216 3.67 -8.67 10.99
C CYS A 216 4.08 -9.92 10.16
N PRO A 217 5.23 -10.56 10.40
CA PRO A 217 5.62 -11.76 9.64
C PRO A 217 4.74 -12.98 9.92
N ILE A 218 4.11 -13.06 11.10
CA ILE A 218 3.22 -14.17 11.50
C ILE A 218 1.88 -14.06 10.77
N LEU A 219 1.28 -12.87 10.77
CA LEU A 219 0.01 -12.59 10.08
C LEU A 219 0.15 -12.80 8.57
N ASN A 220 1.28 -12.38 7.98
CA ASN A 220 1.62 -12.65 6.59
C ASN A 220 1.73 -14.14 6.26
N LYS A 221 2.13 -14.99 7.21
CA LYS A 221 2.21 -16.45 7.01
C LYS A 221 0.83 -17.13 7.08
N ARG A 222 -0.09 -16.60 7.89
CA ARG A 222 -1.40 -17.22 8.15
C ARG A 222 -2.48 -16.86 7.14
N SER A 223 -2.33 -15.76 6.39
CA SER A 223 -3.34 -15.29 5.45
C SER A 223 -3.57 -16.21 4.24
N GLY A 224 -2.79 -17.28 4.07
CA GLY A 224 -2.90 -18.25 2.96
C GLY A 224 -2.69 -17.63 1.58
N ALA A 225 -2.34 -16.34 1.51
CA ALA A 225 -1.99 -15.65 0.29
C ALA A 225 -0.67 -16.22 -0.25
N HIS A 226 -0.61 -16.46 -1.55
CA HIS A 226 0.60 -16.99 -2.17
C HIS A 226 1.72 -15.95 -2.04
N ARG A 227 2.81 -16.33 -1.39
CA ARG A 227 3.97 -15.47 -1.20
C ARG A 227 4.78 -15.46 -2.49
N THR A 228 4.67 -14.40 -3.28
CA THR A 228 5.72 -14.10 -4.25
C THR A 228 6.99 -13.71 -3.47
N THR A 229 8.17 -14.10 -3.93
CA THR A 229 9.45 -13.78 -3.27
C THR A 229 9.74 -12.27 -3.16
N LYS A 230 8.90 -11.42 -3.78
CA LYS A 230 8.92 -9.97 -3.72
C LYS A 230 7.85 -9.35 -2.81
N THR A 231 7.20 -10.10 -1.91
CA THR A 231 6.40 -9.45 -0.85
C THR A 231 7.31 -8.51 -0.07
N ARG A 232 7.12 -7.20 -0.29
CA ARG A 232 7.85 -6.13 0.37
C ARG A 232 7.33 -6.09 1.80
N ASN A 233 8.06 -6.72 2.72
CA ASN A 233 7.93 -6.31 4.10
C ASN A 233 8.57 -4.93 4.17
N ASP A 234 7.76 -3.88 4.23
CA ASP A 234 8.22 -2.59 4.74
C ASP A 234 8.37 -2.73 6.25
N SER A 235 9.32 -3.57 6.68
CA SER A 235 9.65 -3.71 8.08
C SER A 235 10.51 -2.52 8.45
N VAL A 236 9.88 -1.52 9.06
CA VAL A 236 10.61 -0.60 9.93
C VAL A 236 10.99 -1.42 11.16
N SER A 237 12.14 -2.08 11.11
CA SER A 237 12.66 -2.92 12.20
C SER A 237 13.28 -2.05 13.30
N CYS A 238 12.58 -1.02 13.75
CA CYS A 238 12.99 -0.25 14.92
C CYS A 238 11.87 -0.20 15.95
N TYR A 239 12.23 -0.55 17.17
CA TYR A 239 11.39 -0.33 18.34
C TYR A 239 11.49 1.14 18.75
N ALA A 240 10.34 1.79 18.84
CA ALA A 240 10.23 3.21 19.11
C ALA A 240 10.20 3.52 20.62
N GLN A 241 9.90 2.52 21.46
CA GLN A 241 9.94 2.71 22.92
C GLN A 241 11.37 2.71 23.46
N PRO A 242 11.75 3.68 24.31
CA PRO A 242 13.11 3.77 24.85
C PRO A 242 13.58 2.48 25.55
N TYR A 243 12.68 1.82 26.28
CA TYR A 243 12.98 0.58 26.99
C TYR A 243 13.19 -0.64 26.06
N ASN A 244 12.70 -0.57 24.83
CA ASN A 244 12.87 -1.61 23.81
C ASN A 244 14.11 -1.39 22.93
N SER A 245 14.86 -0.30 23.14
CA SER A 245 16.05 0.01 22.34
C SER A 245 17.10 -1.11 22.34
N CYS A 246 17.19 -1.90 23.40
CA CYS A 246 18.08 -3.06 23.49
C CYS A 246 17.75 -4.19 22.50
N TYR A 247 16.55 -4.18 21.90
CA TYR A 247 16.13 -5.14 20.87
C TYR A 247 16.37 -4.64 19.44
N ASN A 248 16.88 -3.41 19.26
CA ASN A 248 17.34 -2.92 17.95
C ASN A 248 18.76 -3.44 17.67
N ASP A 249 18.90 -4.76 17.52
CA ASP A 249 20.18 -5.47 17.38
C ASP A 249 20.66 -5.61 15.92
N GLY A 250 19.85 -5.16 14.96
CA GLY A 250 20.19 -5.09 13.54
C GLY A 250 20.89 -3.77 13.15
N PRO A 251 21.62 -3.74 12.03
CA PRO A 251 22.19 -2.51 11.51
C PRO A 251 21.07 -1.51 11.15
N MET A 252 21.10 -0.33 11.76
CA MET A 252 20.22 0.79 11.43
C MET A 252 21.01 1.82 10.62
N PHE A 253 20.37 2.36 9.58
CA PHE A 253 20.92 3.46 8.80
C PHE A 253 20.22 4.75 9.21
N THR A 254 20.99 5.69 9.72
CA THR A 254 20.51 7.03 10.08
C THR A 254 21.10 8.06 9.15
N ASP A 255 20.34 9.13 8.92
CA ASP A 255 20.87 10.34 8.30
C ASP A 255 21.26 11.29 9.42
N ASP A 256 22.57 11.51 9.60
CA ASP A 256 23.11 12.25 10.74
C ASP A 256 22.67 13.71 10.78
N GLU A 257 22.46 14.34 9.62
CA GLU A 257 21.99 15.73 9.52
C GLU A 257 20.53 15.84 9.97
N ILE A 258 19.67 14.93 9.49
CA ILE A 258 18.27 14.87 9.91
C ILE A 258 18.16 14.47 11.37
N PHE A 259 18.91 13.47 11.82
CA PHE A 259 18.93 13.05 13.22
C PHE A 259 19.36 14.20 14.13
N GLY A 260 20.44 14.90 13.79
CA GLY A 260 20.90 16.09 14.51
C GLY A 260 19.82 17.16 14.62
N THR A 261 19.08 17.42 13.53
CA THR A 261 17.96 18.36 13.52
C THR A 261 16.81 17.92 14.44
N LEU A 262 16.52 16.61 14.50
CA LEU A 262 15.41 16.08 15.31
C LEU A 262 15.69 16.09 16.82
N VAL A 263 16.96 16.04 17.22
CA VAL A 263 17.37 16.05 18.65
C VAL A 263 17.74 17.43 19.18
N ASP A 264 17.91 18.40 18.28
CA ASP A 264 18.20 19.78 18.64
C ASP A 264 16.94 20.45 19.21
N GLU A 265 16.95 20.72 20.53
CA GLU A 265 15.83 21.32 21.25
C GLU A 265 15.58 22.79 20.84
N ASP A 266 16.54 23.43 20.18
CA ASP A 266 16.43 24.80 19.66
C ASP A 266 15.95 24.85 18.20
N ALA A 267 15.62 23.71 17.58
CA ALA A 267 15.37 23.61 16.14
C ALA A 267 14.05 24.23 15.64
N VAL A 268 13.12 24.67 16.50
CA VAL A 268 11.88 25.38 16.15
C VAL A 268 11.45 26.36 17.24
#